data_AF-A0A957LLV7-F1
#
_entry.id   AF-A0A957LLV7-F1
#
_cell.length_a   1.000
_cell.length_b   1.000
_cell.length_c   1.000
_cell.angle_alpha   90.00
_cell.angle_beta   90.00
_cell.angle_gamma   90.00
#
_symmetry.space_group_name_H-M   'P 1'
#
loop_
_entity.id
_entity.type
_entity.pdbx_description
1 polymer ?
#
loop_
_entity_poly.entity_id
_entity_poly.type
_entity_poly.pdbx_seq_one_letter_code
_entity_poly.pdbx_strand_id
1 'polypeptide(L)'
;MAQFKVETRAAGVDAYLSELYDGPVRLRDMLARLGYDADAIETLHTQHLAALVERVVAGIGVQYLEEPDGERMLYLMTRRYGLDGAPPWSWLQFSNALEISRNRTRQLTTTATRRRKRPQDLARLESDVRMAADRCLGLVEANEPAGEDDEERWGSNA
;
A
#
# COMPACT_ATOMS: atom_id res chain seq x y z
N MET A 1 -18.99 -4.83 8.17
CA MET A 1 -17.59 -5.16 8.54
C MET A 1 -16.56 -4.71 7.50
N ALA A 2 -16.85 -4.72 6.18
CA ALA A 2 -15.89 -4.29 5.15
C ALA A 2 -15.53 -2.79 5.23
N GLN A 3 -16.50 -1.91 5.50
CA GLN A 3 -16.30 -0.46 5.60
C GLN A 3 -15.26 -0.08 6.68
N PHE A 4 -15.36 -0.66 7.87
CA PHE A 4 -14.40 -0.43 8.97
C PHE A 4 -12.96 -0.81 8.58
N LYS A 5 -12.79 -1.86 7.78
CA LYS A 5 -11.47 -2.26 7.26
C LYS A 5 -10.92 -1.23 6.29
N VAL A 6 -11.76 -0.67 5.40
CA VAL A 6 -11.34 0.36 4.44
C VAL A 6 -10.92 1.63 5.16
N GLU A 7 -11.70 2.10 6.13
CA GLU A 7 -11.37 3.29 6.95
C GLU A 7 -10.06 3.08 7.72
N THR A 8 -9.87 1.90 8.32
CA THR A 8 -8.61 1.56 9.01
C THR A 8 -7.41 1.59 8.05
N ARG A 9 -7.56 1.00 6.86
CA ARG A 9 -6.49 1.02 5.85
C ARG A 9 -6.20 2.43 5.34
N ALA A 10 -7.24 3.24 5.09
CA ALA A 10 -7.09 4.63 4.64
C ALA A 10 -6.32 5.46 5.69
N ALA A 11 -6.71 5.37 6.96
CA ALA A 11 -5.99 6.00 8.06
C ALA A 11 -4.56 5.48 8.20
N GLY A 12 -4.34 4.19 7.94
CA GLY A 12 -3.02 3.58 7.91
C GLY A 12 -2.12 4.12 6.79
N VAL A 13 -2.67 4.30 5.59
CA VAL A 13 -1.98 4.93 4.46
C VAL A 13 -1.61 6.38 4.82
N ASP A 14 -2.53 7.17 5.37
CA ASP A 14 -2.26 8.54 5.82
C ASP A 14 -1.14 8.60 6.88
N ALA A 15 -1.17 7.70 7.86
CA ALA A 15 -0.13 7.63 8.88
C ALA A 15 1.22 7.21 8.30
N TYR A 16 1.23 6.28 7.34
CA TYR A 16 2.44 5.85 6.64
C TYR A 16 3.04 6.98 5.80
N LEU A 17 2.20 7.69 5.01
CA LEU A 17 2.61 8.87 4.25
C LEU A 17 3.16 9.96 5.17
N SER A 18 2.47 10.25 6.27
CA SER A 18 2.91 11.28 7.20
C SER A 18 4.28 10.97 7.81
N GLU A 19 4.53 9.69 8.13
CA GLU A 19 5.84 9.26 8.59
C GLU A 19 6.91 9.46 7.50
N LEU A 20 6.62 9.08 6.24
CA LEU A 20 7.58 9.17 5.14
C LEU A 20 7.96 10.61 4.76
N TYR A 21 7.01 11.55 4.83
CA TYR A 21 7.22 12.94 4.46
C TYR A 21 7.54 13.86 5.66
N ASP A 22 7.80 13.30 6.84
CA ASP A 22 8.17 14.04 8.06
C ASP A 22 7.17 15.16 8.43
N GLY A 23 5.87 14.91 8.25
CA GLY A 23 4.81 15.87 8.50
C GLY A 23 3.42 15.33 8.16
N PRO A 24 2.34 16.05 8.49
CA PRO A 24 0.99 15.59 8.21
C PRO A 24 0.74 15.56 6.69
N VAL A 25 0.68 14.37 6.11
CA VAL A 25 0.37 14.14 4.69
C VAL A 25 -0.72 13.08 4.60
N ARG A 26 -1.87 13.46 4.05
CA ARG A 26 -2.95 12.53 3.74
C ARG A 26 -2.90 12.10 2.28
N LEU A 27 -3.55 10.98 1.96
CA LEU A 27 -3.70 10.50 0.59
C LEU A 27 -4.34 11.56 -0.31
N ARG A 28 -5.32 12.32 0.18
CA ARG A 28 -5.93 13.44 -0.57
C ARG A 28 -4.89 14.51 -0.92
N ASP A 29 -4.00 14.84 0.01
CA ASP A 29 -3.01 15.90 -0.17
C ASP A 29 -1.94 15.43 -1.17
N MET A 30 -1.61 14.14 -1.13
CA MET A 30 -0.78 13.49 -2.14
C MET A 30 -1.41 13.56 -3.53
N LEU A 31 -2.69 13.20 -3.67
CA LEU A 31 -3.40 13.29 -4.95
C LEU A 31 -3.42 14.71 -5.51
N ALA A 32 -3.69 15.72 -4.67
CA ALA A 32 -3.62 17.12 -5.09
C ALA A 32 -2.22 17.51 -5.61
N ARG A 33 -1.16 17.09 -4.90
CA ARG A 33 0.24 17.30 -5.34
C ARG A 33 0.57 16.59 -6.64
N LEU A 34 -0.08 15.47 -6.94
CA LEU A 34 0.09 14.71 -8.17
C LEU A 34 -0.66 15.31 -9.36
N GLY A 35 -1.47 16.35 -9.15
CA GLY A 35 -2.17 17.10 -10.20
C GLY A 35 -3.66 16.77 -10.35
N TYR A 36 -4.23 15.95 -9.47
CA TYR A 36 -5.67 15.69 -9.49
C TYR A 36 -6.45 16.89 -8.96
N ASP A 37 -7.54 17.24 -9.64
CA ASP A 37 -8.45 18.31 -9.21
C ASP A 37 -9.38 17.86 -8.07
N ALA A 38 -10.15 18.82 -7.53
CA ALA A 38 -11.04 18.56 -6.40
C ALA A 38 -12.15 17.55 -6.73
N ASP A 39 -12.67 17.56 -7.96
CA ASP A 39 -13.76 16.69 -8.39
C ASP A 39 -13.28 15.24 -8.54
N ALA A 40 -12.08 15.04 -9.10
CA ALA A 40 -11.44 13.75 -9.18
C ALA A 40 -11.11 13.19 -7.79
N ILE A 41 -10.60 14.02 -6.88
CA ILE A 41 -10.30 13.62 -5.50
C ILE A 41 -11.59 13.23 -4.76
N GLU A 42 -12.67 14.00 -4.91
CA GLU A 42 -13.96 13.69 -4.28
C GLU A 42 -14.57 12.40 -4.86
N THR A 43 -14.48 12.21 -6.17
CA THR A 43 -14.91 10.96 -6.84
C THR A 43 -14.14 9.76 -6.30
N LEU A 44 -12.81 9.86 -6.19
CA LEU A 44 -11.98 8.82 -5.60
C LEU A 44 -12.37 8.52 -4.16
N HIS A 45 -12.65 9.55 -3.36
CA HIS A 45 -13.00 9.40 -1.95
C HIS A 45 -14.41 8.81 -1.73
N THR A 46 -15.38 9.20 -2.53
CA THR A 46 -16.79 8.78 -2.35
C THR A 46 -17.13 7.48 -3.05
N GLN A 47 -16.52 7.21 -4.21
CA GLN A 47 -16.90 6.08 -5.07
C GLN A 47 -15.84 4.98 -5.11
N HIS A 48 -14.56 5.32 -4.93
CA HIS A 48 -13.46 4.38 -5.18
C HIS A 48 -12.48 4.21 -4.01
N LEU A 49 -12.79 4.71 -2.81
CA LEU A 49 -11.83 4.73 -1.70
C LEU A 49 -11.28 3.34 -1.36
N ALA A 50 -12.15 2.32 -1.33
CA ALA A 50 -11.74 0.95 -1.06
C ALA A 50 -10.74 0.44 -2.12
N ALA A 51 -11.07 0.62 -3.40
CA ALA A 51 -10.27 0.16 -4.53
C ALA A 51 -8.93 0.91 -4.64
N LEU A 52 -8.94 2.21 -4.36
CA LEU A 52 -7.75 3.07 -4.33
C LEU A 52 -6.80 2.63 -3.21
N VAL A 53 -7.31 2.55 -1.97
CA VAL A 53 -6.51 2.18 -0.80
C VAL A 53 -5.95 0.77 -0.94
N GLU A 54 -6.73 -0.18 -1.44
CA GLU A 54 -6.25 -1.54 -1.70
C GLU A 54 -5.07 -1.57 -2.67
N ARG A 55 -5.16 -0.82 -3.78
CA ARG A 55 -4.08 -0.72 -4.77
C ARG A 55 -2.85 -0.03 -4.20
N VAL A 56 -3.02 1.04 -3.43
CA VAL A 56 -1.90 1.73 -2.77
C VAL A 56 -1.20 0.81 -1.78
N VAL A 57 -1.95 0.08 -0.95
CA VAL A 57 -1.38 -0.90 -0.02
C VAL A 57 -0.66 -2.03 -0.76
N ALA A 58 -1.22 -2.52 -1.87
CA ALA A 58 -0.56 -3.52 -2.70
C ALA A 58 0.77 -3.00 -3.28
N GLY A 59 0.80 -1.76 -3.78
CA GLY A 59 2.02 -1.11 -4.28
C GLY A 59 3.10 -0.99 -3.19
N ILE A 60 2.71 -0.53 -1.99
CA ILE A 60 3.59 -0.53 -0.81
C ILE A 60 4.12 -1.95 -0.54
N GLY A 61 3.27 -2.97 -0.63
CA GLY A 61 3.64 -4.37 -0.48
C GLY A 61 4.73 -4.82 -1.44
N VAL A 62 4.54 -4.58 -2.74
CA VAL A 62 5.50 -4.92 -3.79
C VAL A 62 6.86 -4.28 -3.52
N GLN A 63 6.89 -3.01 -3.13
CA GLN A 63 8.14 -2.30 -2.83
C GLN A 63 8.96 -2.98 -1.72
N TYR A 64 8.30 -3.55 -0.69
CA TYR A 64 8.98 -4.29 0.37
C TYR A 64 9.44 -5.67 -0.11
N LEU A 65 8.61 -6.40 -0.84
CA LEU A 65 8.89 -7.78 -1.27
C LEU A 65 10.10 -7.91 -2.21
N GLU A 66 10.47 -6.84 -2.91
CA GLU A 66 11.66 -6.81 -3.78
C GLU A 66 12.99 -6.70 -3.01
N GLU A 67 12.96 -6.55 -1.68
CA GLU A 67 14.15 -6.40 -0.86
C GLU A 67 14.51 -7.66 -0.06
N PRO A 68 15.80 -7.83 0.31
CA PRO A 68 16.18 -8.81 1.32
C PRO A 68 15.43 -8.56 2.63
N ASP A 69 14.92 -9.64 3.24
CA ASP A 69 14.01 -9.60 4.41
C ASP A 69 12.69 -8.84 4.17
N GLY A 70 12.30 -8.67 2.90
CA GLY A 70 11.13 -7.92 2.46
C GLY A 70 9.82 -8.34 3.13
N GLU A 71 9.56 -9.65 3.23
CA GLU A 71 8.36 -10.19 3.87
C GLU A 71 8.26 -9.78 5.35
N ARG A 72 9.38 -9.84 6.08
CA ARG A 72 9.42 -9.47 7.49
C ARG A 72 9.18 -7.98 7.67
N MET A 73 9.78 -7.16 6.81
CA MET A 73 9.58 -5.71 6.84
C MET A 73 8.14 -5.36 6.46
N LEU A 74 7.59 -5.98 5.43
CA LEU A 74 6.20 -5.82 5.03
C LEU A 74 5.26 -6.15 6.19
N TYR A 75 5.45 -7.29 6.85
CA TYR A 75 4.65 -7.69 8.01
C TYR A 75 4.67 -6.62 9.12
N LEU A 76 5.86 -6.15 9.47
CA LEU A 76 6.04 -5.09 10.48
C LEU A 76 5.29 -3.82 10.10
N MET A 77 5.44 -3.37 8.86
CA MET A 77 4.87 -2.10 8.41
C MET A 77 3.35 -2.20 8.26
N THR A 78 2.84 -3.29 7.67
CA THR A 78 1.41 -3.55 7.57
C THR A 78 0.75 -3.54 8.94
N ARG A 79 1.31 -4.22 9.94
CA ARG A 79 0.75 -4.22 11.30
C ARG A 79 0.95 -2.90 12.03
N ARG A 80 2.02 -2.15 11.75
CA ARG A 80 2.35 -0.90 12.46
C ARG A 80 1.38 0.22 12.06
N TYR A 81 0.91 0.20 10.82
CA TYR A 81 0.02 1.21 10.28
C TYR A 81 -1.42 0.69 10.08
N GLY A 82 -1.68 -0.61 10.22
CA GLY A 82 -3.01 -1.18 10.00
C GLY A 82 -3.38 -1.32 8.52
N LEU A 83 -2.39 -1.51 7.64
CA LEU A 83 -2.58 -1.59 6.18
C LEU A 83 -3.33 -2.86 5.75
N ASP A 84 -3.43 -3.87 6.63
CA ASP A 84 -4.26 -5.05 6.42
C ASP A 84 -5.73 -4.83 6.79
N GLY A 85 -6.07 -3.69 7.39
CA GLY A 85 -7.40 -3.36 7.91
C GLY A 85 -7.65 -3.85 9.33
N ALA A 86 -6.61 -4.36 10.02
CA ALA A 86 -6.64 -4.59 11.45
C ALA A 86 -6.14 -3.34 12.20
N PRO A 87 -6.55 -3.15 13.47
CA PRO A 87 -6.02 -2.05 14.28
C PRO A 87 -4.48 -2.09 14.38
N PRO A 88 -3.80 -0.94 14.28
CA PRO A 88 -2.35 -0.85 14.42
C PRO A 88 -1.84 -1.48 15.71
N TRP A 89 -0.74 -2.21 15.62
CA TRP A 89 -0.09 -2.80 16.78
C TRP A 89 0.76 -1.79 17.56
N SER A 90 0.68 -1.90 18.89
CA SER A 90 1.61 -1.26 19.81
C SER A 90 2.98 -1.94 19.78
N TRP A 91 4.02 -1.23 20.24
CA TRP A 91 5.37 -1.79 20.37
C TRP A 91 5.44 -3.03 21.27
N LEU A 92 4.58 -3.12 22.30
CA LEU A 92 4.49 -4.29 23.16
C LEU A 92 3.96 -5.51 22.39
N GLN A 93 2.91 -5.33 21.57
CA GLN A 93 2.36 -6.43 20.77
C GLN A 93 3.40 -6.98 19.78
N PHE A 94 4.16 -6.12 19.11
CA PHE A 94 5.27 -6.56 18.27
C PHE A 94 6.38 -7.28 19.04
N SER A 95 6.77 -6.74 20.19
CA SER A 95 7.81 -7.31 21.04
C SER A 95 7.45 -8.74 21.45
N ASN A 96 6.19 -8.97 21.84
CA ASN A 96 5.69 -10.29 22.19
C ASN A 96 5.59 -11.21 20.96
N ALA A 97 5.03 -10.73 19.85
CA ALA A 97 4.81 -11.55 18.65
C ALA A 97 6.10 -11.98 17.94
N LEU A 98 7.17 -11.18 18.06
CA LEU A 98 8.46 -11.45 17.41
C LEU A 98 9.53 -11.92 18.39
N GLU A 99 9.19 -12.08 19.68
CA GLU A 99 10.10 -12.48 20.76
C GLU A 99 11.40 -11.63 20.81
N ILE A 100 11.27 -10.33 20.51
CA ILE A 100 12.37 -9.36 20.55
C ILE A 100 12.03 -8.22 21.50
N SER A 101 13.05 -7.51 21.98
CA SER A 101 12.83 -6.34 22.82
C SER A 101 12.09 -5.21 22.07
N ARG A 102 11.32 -4.40 22.81
CA ARG A 102 10.67 -3.20 22.24
C ARG A 102 11.66 -2.26 21.53
N ASN A 103 12.88 -2.16 22.05
CA ASN A 103 13.93 -1.34 21.42
C ASN A 103 14.33 -1.91 20.05
N ARG A 104 14.49 -3.24 19.95
CA ARG A 104 14.78 -3.90 18.69
C ARG A 104 13.66 -3.72 17.67
N THR A 105 12.40 -3.84 18.10
CA THR A 105 11.25 -3.54 17.22
C THR A 105 11.30 -2.12 16.68
N ARG A 106 11.52 -1.12 17.55
CA ARG A 106 11.63 0.28 17.12
C ARG A 106 12.76 0.47 16.11
N GLN A 107 13.93 -0.12 16.36
CA GLN A 107 15.06 -0.07 15.42
C GLN A 107 14.71 -0.67 14.05
N LEU A 108 14.01 -1.81 14.01
CA LEU A 108 13.60 -2.43 12.75
C LEU A 108 12.63 -1.52 11.98
N THR A 109 11.59 -1.00 12.65
CA THR A 109 10.63 -0.10 12.01
C THR A 109 11.30 1.20 11.53
N THR A 110 12.13 1.84 12.37
CA THR A 110 12.88 3.04 11.95
C THR A 110 13.79 2.76 10.75
N THR A 111 14.42 1.58 10.71
CA THR A 111 15.27 1.19 9.57
C THR A 111 14.45 1.02 8.29
N ALA A 112 13.31 0.34 8.37
CA ALA A 112 12.38 0.15 7.26
C ALA A 112 11.86 1.49 6.73
N THR A 113 11.34 2.34 7.61
CA THR A 113 10.85 3.68 7.26
C THR A 113 11.96 4.54 6.64
N ARG A 114 13.13 4.63 7.27
CA ARG A 114 14.24 5.48 6.79
C ARG A 114 14.66 5.11 5.37
N ARG A 115 14.62 3.83 5.02
CA ARG A 115 14.92 3.39 3.65
C ARG A 115 13.88 3.94 2.67
N ARG A 116 12.59 3.89 3.01
CA ARG A 116 11.50 4.37 2.16
C ARG A 116 11.40 5.88 2.01
N LYS A 117 12.16 6.64 2.82
CA LYS A 117 12.31 8.09 2.67
C LYS A 117 13.29 8.50 1.57
N ARG A 118 13.98 7.56 0.93
CA ARG A 118 14.89 7.91 -0.19
C ARG A 118 14.08 8.46 -1.36
N PRO A 119 14.60 9.44 -2.11
CA PRO A 119 13.86 10.08 -3.20
C PRO A 119 13.30 9.09 -4.24
N GLN A 120 14.06 8.06 -4.59
CA GLN A 120 13.64 7.01 -5.53
C GLN A 120 12.44 6.18 -5.02
N ASP A 121 12.41 5.90 -3.71
CA ASP A 121 11.35 5.12 -3.07
C ASP A 121 10.07 5.97 -2.93
N LEU A 122 10.22 7.25 -2.59
CA LEU A 122 9.10 8.21 -2.58
C LEU A 122 8.52 8.41 -3.98
N ALA A 123 9.36 8.59 -5.00
CA ALA A 123 8.90 8.74 -6.39
C ALA A 123 8.15 7.49 -6.88
N ARG A 124 8.60 6.30 -6.48
CA ARG A 124 7.90 5.06 -6.78
C ARG A 124 6.55 4.97 -6.08
N LEU A 125 6.47 5.35 -4.79
CA LEU A 125 5.20 5.42 -4.07
C LEU A 125 4.24 6.42 -4.71
N GLU A 126 4.72 7.60 -5.12
CA GLU A 126 3.95 8.61 -5.85
C GLU A 126 3.43 8.06 -7.18
N SER A 127 4.25 7.28 -7.89
CA SER A 127 3.85 6.57 -9.11
C SER A 127 2.79 5.51 -8.84
N ASP A 128 2.90 4.74 -7.76
CA ASP A 128 1.91 3.73 -7.37
C ASP A 128 0.57 4.38 -7.02
N VAL A 129 0.60 5.50 -6.29
CA VAL A 129 -0.61 6.29 -5.96
C VAL A 129 -1.25 6.84 -7.23
N ARG A 130 -0.45 7.40 -8.16
CA ARG A 130 -0.95 7.90 -9.44
C ARG A 130 -1.61 6.79 -10.24
N MET A 131 -0.93 5.66 -10.44
CA MET A 131 -1.47 4.51 -11.18
C MET A 131 -2.75 3.96 -10.53
N ALA A 132 -2.82 3.92 -9.20
CA ALA A 132 -4.02 3.48 -8.49
C ALA A 132 -5.21 4.42 -8.74
N ALA A 133 -4.98 5.73 -8.68
CA ALA A 133 -5.99 6.75 -8.94
C ALA A 133 -6.44 6.75 -10.41
N ASP A 134 -5.50 6.70 -11.37
CA ASP A 134 -5.81 6.64 -12.79
C ASP A 134 -6.70 5.45 -13.14
N ARG A 135 -6.40 4.27 -12.59
CA ARG A 135 -7.24 3.06 -12.78
C ARG A 135 -8.63 3.21 -12.18
N CYS A 136 -8.74 3.84 -11.00
CA CYS A 136 -10.04 4.08 -10.37
C CYS A 136 -10.89 5.09 -11.17
N LEU A 137 -10.25 6.07 -11.81
CA LEU A 137 -10.92 7.08 -12.63
C LEU A 137 -11.13 6.62 -14.08
N GLY A 138 -10.71 5.40 -14.44
CA GLY A 138 -10.84 4.88 -15.81
C GLY A 138 -9.91 5.56 -16.83
N LEU A 139 -8.83 6.19 -16.38
CA LEU A 139 -7.84 6.86 -17.23
C LEU A 139 -6.79 5.88 -17.79
N VAL A 140 -6.70 4.68 -17.21
CA VAL A 140 -5.83 3.60 -17.66
C VAL A 140 -6.66 2.31 -17.66
N GLU A 141 -6.70 1.62 -18.80
CA GLU A 141 -7.39 0.33 -18.92
C GLU A 141 -6.77 -0.70 -17.97
N ALA A 142 -7.60 -1.53 -17.34
CA ALA A 142 -7.13 -2.67 -16.59
C ALA A 142 -6.47 -3.63 -17.58
N ASN A 143 -5.16 -3.84 -17.49
CA ASN A 143 -4.56 -5.05 -18.05
C ASN A 143 -5.16 -6.22 -17.29
N GLU A 144 -6.24 -6.79 -17.82
CA GLU A 144 -6.66 -8.14 -17.46
C GLU A 144 -5.51 -9.07 -17.87
N PRO A 145 -5.02 -9.95 -16.98
CA PRO A 145 -4.13 -11.01 -17.43
C PRO A 145 -4.91 -11.79 -18.49
N ALA A 146 -4.37 -11.82 -19.71
CA ALA A 146 -4.90 -12.66 -20.78
C ALA A 146 -5.09 -14.06 -20.19
N GLY A 147 -6.35 -14.51 -20.12
CA GLY A 147 -6.67 -15.85 -19.70
C GLY A 147 -5.84 -16.82 -20.54
N GLU A 148 -5.11 -17.70 -19.86
CA GLU A 148 -4.60 -18.94 -20.43
C GLU A 148 -5.81 -19.78 -20.88
N ASP A 149 -6.35 -19.47 -22.05
CA ASP A 149 -7.11 -20.42 -22.86
C ASP A 149 -6.09 -21.27 -23.64
N ASP A 150 -5.36 -22.12 -22.91
CA ASP A 150 -4.53 -23.21 -23.46
C ASP A 150 -5.29 -24.55 -23.30
N GLU A 151 -6.61 -24.54 -23.55
CA GLU A 151 -7.41 -25.73 -23.80
C GLU A 151 -7.77 -25.78 -25.29
N GLU A 152 -6.90 -26.35 -26.13
CA GLU A 152 -7.24 -27.14 -27.33
C GLU A 152 -6.01 -27.33 -28.24
N ARG A 153 -5.11 -28.26 -27.90
CA ARG A 153 -4.27 -28.89 -28.93
C ARG A 153 -3.66 -30.24 -28.56
N TRP A 154 -4.42 -31.12 -27.91
CA TRP A 154 -4.12 -32.55 -27.99
C TRP A 154 -4.72 -33.09 -29.28
N GLY A 155 -3.91 -33.02 -30.33
CA GLY A 155 -4.20 -33.66 -31.61
C GLY A 155 -4.43 -35.15 -31.40
N SER A 156 -5.62 -35.60 -31.80
CA SER A 156 -5.82 -36.97 -32.25
C SER A 156 -4.81 -37.24 -33.37
N ASN A 157 -3.98 -38.27 -33.21
CA ASN A 157 -3.47 -39.00 -34.35
C ASN A 157 -3.80 -40.47 -34.16
N ALA A 158 -4.53 -40.95 -35.15
CA ALA A 158 -4.87 -42.33 -35.43
C ALA A 158 -3.63 -43.16 -35.80
#